data_AF-A0A3C1YVL6-F1
#
_entry.id   AF-A0A3C1YVL6-F1
#
_cell.length_a   1.000
_cell.length_b   1.000
_cell.length_c   1.000
_cell.angle_alpha   90.00
_cell.angle_beta   90.00
_cell.angle_gamma   90.00
#
_symmetry.space_group_name_H-M   'P 1'
#
loop_
_entity.id
_entity.type
_entity.pdbx_description
1 polymer ?
#
loop_
_entity_poly.entity_id
_entity_poly.type
_entity_poly.pdbx_seq_one_letter_code
_entity_poly.pdbx_strand_id
1 'polypeptide(L)'
;MTSTYPSQTFFLYLNIDVFPAAWAAYRGMLITPANYGTQSFRPISYWPYNLLRTKRTLRFQKEIELEQIRRKFYSDHVSRLHGIYLWGDEPSAKRGERWRGTEGNHFHADYLVEVGFTYSGLTKADTNWIDAYLLPDNVPLDRNCLDWMHSYWRGEAYPQAEPLWEYVAQGRGVVYGTTLRMQAYQKVKALAPESLGQLELGRVAVEMGSDLYHLAPFIRQFSPTSFTVDFALDARDQNDQFMEKAGHQIKQIMEKDRTHINLEALDLLRGDTKRPDLRGMGVVFDCSEFSVDAGTLIESMVSTHDGSTCSGLTEASGDKLGPKHPDAP
;
A
#
# COMPACT_ATOMS: atom_id res chain seq x y z
N MET A 1 8.45 -6.20 -23.03
CA MET A 1 9.20 -4.93 -22.96
C MET A 1 10.37 -5.13 -22.01
N THR A 2 11.61 -4.91 -22.45
CA THR A 2 12.77 -4.92 -21.56
C THR A 2 12.77 -3.64 -20.73
N SER A 3 12.57 -3.75 -19.42
CA SER A 3 12.64 -2.61 -18.50
C SER A 3 14.04 -2.01 -18.55
N THR A 4 14.14 -0.68 -18.61
CA THR A 4 15.41 0.07 -18.50
C THR A 4 15.88 0.20 -17.04
N TYR A 5 15.04 -0.21 -16.09
CA TYR A 5 15.34 -0.15 -14.66
C TYR A 5 15.97 -1.46 -14.17
N PRO A 6 16.88 -1.39 -13.18
CA PRO A 6 17.43 -2.58 -12.55
C PRO A 6 16.32 -3.44 -11.93
N SER A 7 16.53 -4.76 -11.96
CA SER A 7 15.62 -5.74 -11.34
C SER A 7 16.43 -6.71 -10.50
N GLN A 8 15.94 -7.00 -9.29
CA GLN A 8 16.58 -7.90 -8.34
C GLN A 8 15.53 -8.68 -7.55
N THR A 9 15.90 -9.87 -7.09
CA THR A 9 15.10 -10.65 -6.14
C THR A 9 15.27 -10.10 -4.72
N PHE A 10 14.15 -9.95 -4.01
CA PHE A 10 14.09 -9.60 -2.60
C PHE A 10 13.10 -10.49 -1.85
N PHE A 11 13.07 -10.34 -0.54
CA PHE A 11 12.08 -10.97 0.35
C PHE A 11 11.22 -9.91 1.03
N LEU A 12 9.94 -10.20 1.20
CA LEU A 12 8.94 -9.30 1.79
C LEU A 12 7.99 -10.11 2.66
N TYR A 13 7.57 -9.52 3.79
CA TYR A 13 6.42 -10.02 4.54
C TYR A 13 5.13 -9.37 4.00
N LEU A 14 4.24 -10.18 3.42
CA LEU A 14 2.97 -9.73 2.86
C LEU A 14 1.84 -10.32 3.70
N ASN A 15 1.46 -9.62 4.78
CA ASN A 15 0.44 -10.07 5.72
C ASN A 15 -0.97 -10.10 5.08
N ILE A 16 -1.34 -11.24 4.52
CA ILE A 16 -2.61 -11.46 3.82
C ILE A 16 -3.84 -11.53 4.74
N ASP A 17 -3.68 -11.37 6.06
CA ASP A 17 -4.83 -11.14 6.94
C ASP A 17 -5.38 -9.71 6.82
N VAL A 18 -4.58 -8.80 6.23
CA VAL A 18 -5.01 -7.44 5.91
C VAL A 18 -5.50 -7.40 4.46
N PHE A 19 -6.75 -6.98 4.26
CA PHE A 19 -7.43 -7.07 2.96
C PHE A 19 -6.64 -6.52 1.76
N PRO A 20 -6.06 -5.30 1.80
CA PRO A 20 -5.24 -4.80 0.69
C PRO A 20 -4.00 -5.63 0.38
N ALA A 21 -3.36 -6.21 1.38
CA ALA A 21 -2.22 -7.09 1.18
C ALA A 21 -2.66 -8.42 0.52
N ALA A 22 -3.81 -8.97 0.93
CA ALA A 22 -4.40 -10.14 0.27
C ALA A 22 -4.76 -9.85 -1.20
N TRP A 23 -5.37 -8.68 -1.44
CA TRP A 23 -5.71 -8.23 -2.78
C TRP A 23 -4.47 -8.12 -3.68
N ALA A 24 -3.43 -7.43 -3.21
CA ALA A 24 -2.18 -7.26 -3.94
C ALA A 24 -1.43 -8.59 -4.15
N ALA A 25 -1.42 -9.47 -3.13
CA ALA A 25 -0.82 -10.80 -3.20
C ALA A 25 -1.44 -11.65 -4.30
N TYR A 26 -2.77 -11.79 -4.32
CA TYR A 26 -3.43 -12.60 -5.35
C TYR A 26 -3.26 -11.99 -6.75
N ARG A 27 -3.46 -10.67 -6.87
CA ARG A 27 -3.19 -9.93 -8.12
C ARG A 27 -1.76 -10.20 -8.63
N GLY A 28 -0.81 -10.41 -7.72
CA GLY A 28 0.55 -10.87 -8.03
C GLY A 28 1.52 -9.74 -8.37
N MET A 29 1.14 -8.50 -8.09
CA MET A 29 1.95 -7.31 -8.40
C MET A 29 1.79 -6.25 -7.30
N LEU A 30 2.93 -5.81 -6.79
CA LEU A 30 3.11 -4.71 -5.85
C LEU A 30 3.51 -3.47 -6.64
N ILE A 31 2.91 -2.32 -6.34
CA ILE A 31 3.22 -1.06 -7.00
C ILE A 31 3.42 -0.01 -5.91
N THR A 32 4.57 0.67 -5.92
CA THR A 32 4.82 1.72 -4.95
C THR A 32 4.11 3.01 -5.35
N PRO A 33 3.68 3.83 -4.38
CA PRO A 33 3.09 5.14 -4.61
C PRO A 33 3.70 6.00 -5.71
N ALA A 34 5.03 6.10 -5.79
CA ALA A 34 5.72 6.93 -6.78
C ALA A 34 5.48 6.46 -8.24
N ASN A 35 5.17 5.18 -8.44
CA ASN A 35 4.91 4.60 -9.76
C ASN A 35 3.42 4.57 -10.13
N TYR A 36 2.53 4.81 -9.15
CA TYR A 36 1.08 4.81 -9.34
C TYR A 36 0.50 6.23 -9.34
N GLY A 37 1.06 7.09 -8.50
CA GLY A 37 0.62 8.46 -8.29
C GLY A 37 0.76 9.37 -9.51
N THR A 38 -0.02 10.44 -9.49
CA THR A 38 0.02 11.54 -10.45
C THR A 38 0.25 12.86 -9.71
N GLN A 39 0.26 13.98 -10.42
CA GLN A 39 0.32 15.30 -9.78
C GLN A 39 -0.88 15.54 -8.84
N SER A 40 -2.06 15.04 -9.20
CA SER A 40 -3.31 15.18 -8.47
C SER A 40 -3.58 14.05 -7.48
N PHE A 41 -3.07 12.85 -7.74
CA PHE A 41 -3.27 11.68 -6.91
C PHE A 41 -1.96 11.23 -6.27
N ARG A 42 -1.83 11.42 -4.94
CA ARG A 42 -0.63 11.15 -4.15
C ARG A 42 -0.92 10.00 -3.17
N PRO A 43 -0.83 8.74 -3.62
CA PRO A 43 -0.97 7.61 -2.74
C PRO A 43 0.14 7.60 -1.70
N ILE A 44 -0.10 6.97 -0.55
CA ILE A 44 0.91 6.69 0.46
C ILE A 44 1.20 5.19 0.50
N SER A 45 2.31 4.79 1.11
CA SER A 45 2.57 3.37 1.33
C SER A 45 1.62 2.80 2.39
N TYR A 46 1.50 1.48 2.46
CA TYR A 46 0.65 0.81 3.46
C TYR A 46 1.15 0.98 4.90
N TRP A 47 2.43 1.28 5.08
CA TRP A 47 3.04 1.49 6.39
C TRP A 47 2.47 2.70 7.16
N PRO A 48 2.51 3.95 6.63
CA PRO A 48 1.86 5.09 7.28
C PRO A 48 0.36 4.90 7.45
N TYR A 49 -0.32 4.24 6.50
CA TYR A 49 -1.71 3.84 6.69
C TYR A 49 -1.89 2.97 7.95
N ASN A 50 -1.05 1.95 8.14
CA ASN A 50 -1.12 1.08 9.30
C ASN A 50 -0.86 1.84 10.62
N LEU A 51 0.12 2.75 10.63
CA LEU A 51 0.40 3.60 11.81
C LEU A 51 -0.81 4.45 12.19
N LEU A 52 -1.44 5.11 11.22
CA LEU A 52 -2.63 5.92 11.43
C LEU A 52 -3.82 5.05 11.90
N ARG A 53 -4.06 3.91 11.24
CA ARG A 53 -5.13 2.97 11.57
C ARG A 53 -5.03 2.43 13.00
N THR A 54 -3.80 2.14 13.44
CA THR A 54 -3.53 1.60 14.77
C THR A 54 -3.32 2.68 15.83
N LYS A 55 -3.54 3.97 15.47
CA LYS A 55 -3.39 5.13 16.34
C LYS A 55 -2.00 5.25 16.98
N ARG A 56 -0.96 4.83 16.25
CA ARG A 56 0.45 4.97 16.66
C ARG A 56 0.98 6.35 16.29
N THR A 57 0.36 7.40 16.86
CA THR A 57 0.62 8.80 16.49
C THR A 57 2.07 9.21 16.73
N LEU A 58 2.67 8.80 17.86
CA LEU A 58 4.07 9.13 18.17
C LEU A 58 5.05 8.48 17.17
N ARG A 59 4.84 7.20 16.84
CA ARG A 59 5.59 6.52 15.78
C ARG A 59 5.42 7.20 14.43
N PHE A 60 4.21 7.60 14.07
CA PHE A 60 3.97 8.32 12.82
C PHE A 60 4.68 9.68 12.81
N GLN A 61 4.64 10.45 13.90
CA GLN A 61 5.40 11.70 14.04
C GLN A 61 6.91 11.48 13.84
N LYS A 62 7.49 10.44 14.41
CA LYS A 62 8.91 10.11 14.21
C LYS A 62 9.24 9.82 12.74
N GLU A 63 8.36 9.11 12.03
CA GLU A 63 8.52 8.86 10.58
C GLU A 63 8.42 10.15 9.76
N ILE A 64 7.52 11.07 10.14
CA ILE A 64 7.39 12.39 9.51
C ILE A 64 8.68 13.22 9.69
N GLU A 65 9.24 13.25 10.89
CA GLU A 65 10.50 13.97 11.17
C GLU A 65 11.69 13.33 10.44
N LEU A 66 11.75 12.00 10.39
CA LEU A 66 12.75 11.27 9.60
C LEU A 66 12.64 11.60 8.10
N GLU A 67 11.42 11.71 7.57
CA GLU A 67 11.16 12.14 6.19
C GLU A 67 11.56 13.60 5.93
N GLN A 68 11.40 14.51 6.90
CA GLN A 68 11.83 15.90 6.75
C GLN A 68 13.36 15.99 6.60
N ILE A 69 14.12 15.25 7.41
CA ILE A 69 15.58 15.16 7.28
C ILE A 69 15.95 14.57 5.92
N ARG A 70 15.26 13.51 5.48
CA ARG A 70 15.47 12.92 4.14
C ARG A 70 15.27 13.97 3.04
N ARG A 71 14.12 14.65 3.03
CA ARG A 71 13.78 15.65 2.00
C ARG A 71 14.82 16.78 1.93
N LYS A 72 15.33 17.20 3.09
CA LYS A 72 16.26 18.33 3.19
C LYS A 72 17.70 17.97 2.84
N PHE A 73 18.16 16.77 3.19
CA PHE A 73 19.59 16.41 3.13
C PHE A 73 19.91 15.20 2.24
N TYR A 74 18.93 14.34 1.98
CA TYR A 74 19.09 13.05 1.29
C TYR A 74 17.95 12.83 0.27
N SER A 75 17.69 13.84 -0.57
CA SER A 75 16.51 13.87 -1.44
C SER A 75 16.47 12.73 -2.48
N ASP A 76 17.63 12.16 -2.79
CA ASP A 76 17.86 11.00 -3.66
C ASP A 76 17.51 9.65 -3.01
N HIS A 77 17.39 9.61 -1.67
CA HIS A 77 16.99 8.42 -0.95
C HIS A 77 15.47 8.21 -1.05
N VAL A 78 15.03 6.96 -1.17
CA VAL A 78 13.62 6.59 -1.19
C VAL A 78 12.95 6.90 0.14
N SER A 79 11.78 7.56 0.08
CA SER A 79 10.94 7.84 1.23
C SER A 79 10.35 6.57 1.84
N ARG A 80 10.47 6.42 3.16
CA ARG A 80 9.78 5.42 3.97
C ARG A 80 8.25 5.55 3.94
N LEU A 81 7.73 6.75 3.65
CA LEU A 81 6.30 7.00 3.56
C LEU A 81 5.71 6.58 2.21
N HIS A 82 6.55 6.40 1.17
CA HIS A 82 6.12 6.10 -0.20
C HIS A 82 6.77 4.86 -0.82
N GLY A 83 7.77 4.26 -0.17
CA GLY A 83 8.45 3.07 -0.63
C GLY A 83 7.82 1.78 -0.11
N ILE A 84 8.39 0.65 -0.54
CA ILE A 84 8.14 -0.67 0.02
C ILE A 84 9.40 -1.20 0.70
N TYR A 85 9.22 -1.89 1.82
CA TYR A 85 10.29 -2.44 2.64
C TYR A 85 10.62 -3.86 2.22
N LEU A 86 11.89 -4.12 1.94
CA LEU A 86 12.39 -5.35 1.36
C LEU A 86 13.62 -5.83 2.14
N TRP A 87 13.81 -7.15 2.18
CA TRP A 87 15.01 -7.80 2.68
C TRP A 87 15.84 -8.32 1.51
N GLY A 88 17.16 -8.19 1.59
CA GLY A 88 18.07 -8.62 0.51
C GLY A 88 18.12 -10.14 0.34
N ASP A 89 17.89 -10.89 1.40
CA ASP A 89 17.95 -12.34 1.43
C ASP A 89 17.04 -12.93 2.53
N GLU A 90 16.73 -14.23 2.41
CA GLU A 90 15.84 -14.94 3.33
C GLU A 90 16.40 -15.00 4.76
N PRO A 91 17.70 -15.27 5.02
CA PRO A 91 18.26 -15.21 6.37
C PRO A 91 18.08 -13.86 7.05
N SER A 92 18.26 -12.76 6.31
CA SER A 92 18.05 -11.40 6.80
C SER A 92 16.57 -11.16 7.13
N ALA A 93 15.65 -11.60 6.26
CA ALA A 93 14.22 -11.53 6.53
C ALA A 93 13.83 -12.28 7.82
N LYS A 94 14.36 -13.49 8.01
CA LYS A 94 14.16 -14.30 9.22
C LYS A 94 14.68 -13.62 10.48
N ARG A 95 15.83 -12.92 10.42
CA ARG A 95 16.31 -12.08 11.54
C ARG A 95 15.37 -10.90 11.82
N GLY A 96 14.69 -10.39 10.80
CA GLY A 96 13.65 -9.37 10.90
C GLY A 96 12.42 -9.81 11.71
N GLU A 97 12.16 -11.12 11.84
CA GLU A 97 11.02 -11.64 12.62
C GLU A 97 11.06 -11.27 14.10
N ARG A 98 12.19 -10.76 14.62
CA ARG A 98 12.25 -10.17 15.96
C ARG A 98 11.21 -9.06 16.16
N TRP A 99 10.80 -8.37 15.09
CA TRP A 99 9.77 -7.34 15.12
C TRP A 99 8.36 -7.90 15.34
N ARG A 100 8.15 -9.22 15.33
CA ARG A 100 6.84 -9.81 15.62
C ARG A 100 6.30 -9.39 17.00
N GLY A 101 7.17 -9.21 17.99
CA GLY A 101 6.78 -8.78 19.33
C GLY A 101 6.30 -7.33 19.42
N THR A 102 6.77 -6.45 18.53
CA THR A 102 6.48 -5.00 18.57
C THR A 102 5.52 -4.55 17.47
N GLU A 103 5.64 -5.15 16.28
CA GLU A 103 4.88 -4.84 15.07
C GLU A 103 3.79 -5.87 14.75
N GLY A 104 3.64 -6.86 15.64
CA GLY A 104 2.60 -7.89 15.57
C GLY A 104 2.86 -8.96 14.51
N ASN A 105 1.80 -9.68 14.15
CA ASN A 105 1.88 -10.85 13.27
C ASN A 105 2.26 -10.53 11.81
N HIS A 106 2.57 -9.28 11.45
CA HIS A 106 3.05 -8.95 10.11
C HIS A 106 4.32 -9.73 9.75
N PHE A 107 5.25 -9.88 10.70
CA PHE A 107 6.50 -10.62 10.52
C PHE A 107 6.36 -12.12 10.82
N HIS A 108 5.34 -12.75 10.22
CA HIS A 108 5.13 -14.20 10.31
C HIS A 108 5.73 -14.92 9.11
N ALA A 109 6.44 -16.03 9.32
CA ALA A 109 7.07 -16.82 8.25
C ALA A 109 6.08 -17.21 7.14
N ASP A 110 4.83 -17.51 7.48
CA ASP A 110 3.76 -17.81 6.51
C ASP A 110 3.45 -16.66 5.53
N TYR A 111 3.85 -15.43 5.85
CA TYR A 111 3.70 -14.25 4.99
C TYR A 111 4.97 -13.89 4.23
N LEU A 112 6.08 -14.59 4.48
CA LEU A 112 7.34 -14.34 3.80
C LEU A 112 7.25 -14.83 2.35
N VAL A 113 7.53 -13.93 1.41
CA VAL A 113 7.48 -14.24 -0.02
C VAL A 113 8.69 -13.65 -0.74
N GLU A 114 9.14 -14.36 -1.76
CA GLU A 114 10.13 -13.87 -2.71
C GLU A 114 9.45 -12.96 -3.74
N VAL A 115 10.08 -11.83 -4.05
CA VAL A 115 9.57 -10.88 -5.04
C VAL A 115 10.65 -10.51 -6.04
N GLY A 116 10.31 -10.53 -7.33
CA GLY A 116 11.12 -9.93 -8.38
C GLY A 116 10.79 -8.45 -8.47
N PHE A 117 11.71 -7.58 -8.07
CA PHE A 117 11.44 -6.15 -7.94
C PHE A 117 12.24 -5.33 -8.95
N THR A 118 11.54 -4.60 -9.81
CA THR A 118 12.11 -3.62 -10.74
C THR A 118 11.95 -2.23 -10.12
N TYR A 119 13.05 -1.50 -9.91
CA TYR A 119 13.04 -0.26 -9.14
C TYR A 119 13.71 0.92 -9.85
N SER A 120 13.16 2.11 -9.60
CA SER A 120 13.69 3.41 -10.02
C SER A 120 14.52 4.08 -8.93
N GLY A 121 14.35 3.66 -7.68
CA GLY A 121 15.13 4.11 -6.52
C GLY A 121 15.20 3.01 -5.46
N LEU A 122 16.33 2.95 -4.76
CA LEU A 122 16.58 1.96 -3.71
C LEU A 122 17.45 2.58 -2.61
N THR A 123 16.94 2.64 -1.39
CA THR A 123 17.71 3.00 -0.20
C THR A 123 18.06 1.75 0.57
N LYS A 124 19.34 1.58 0.92
CA LYS A 124 19.79 0.54 1.86
C LYS A 124 20.11 1.18 3.21
N ALA A 125 19.50 0.70 4.28
CA ALA A 125 19.70 1.25 5.62
C ALA A 125 19.72 0.15 6.69
N ASP A 126 20.41 0.41 7.81
CA ASP A 126 20.47 -0.54 8.92
C ASP A 126 19.24 -0.41 9.83
N THR A 127 18.46 -1.48 9.94
CA THR A 127 17.25 -1.55 10.76
C THR A 127 17.52 -1.38 12.26
N ASN A 128 18.74 -1.57 12.73
CA ASN A 128 19.08 -1.36 14.13
C ASN A 128 18.88 0.12 14.58
N TRP A 129 18.99 1.09 13.66
CA TRP A 129 18.61 2.49 13.97
C TRP A 129 17.12 2.63 14.25
N ILE A 130 16.30 1.90 13.50
CA ILE A 130 14.84 1.84 13.70
C ILE A 130 14.53 1.21 15.06
N ASP A 131 15.26 0.17 15.43
CA ASP A 131 15.10 -0.51 16.73
C ASP A 131 15.38 0.42 17.91
N ALA A 132 16.49 1.15 17.85
CA ALA A 132 16.95 1.98 18.95
C ALA A 132 16.09 3.24 19.14
N TYR A 133 15.71 3.91 18.05
CA TYR A 133 15.15 5.27 18.14
C TYR A 133 13.69 5.37 17.71
N LEU A 134 13.29 4.53 16.74
CA LEU A 134 11.97 4.63 16.15
C LEU A 134 10.97 3.72 16.90
N LEU A 135 11.32 2.45 17.20
CA LEU A 135 10.37 1.43 17.73
C LEU A 135 9.79 1.74 19.11
N PRO A 136 10.53 2.38 20.04
CA PRO A 136 9.96 2.82 21.31
C PRO A 136 8.86 3.88 21.10
N ASP A 137 7.61 3.43 21.03
CA ASP A 137 6.42 4.25 20.73
C ASP A 137 5.83 4.93 21.98
N ASN A 138 6.44 4.72 23.13
CA ASN A 138 6.07 5.33 24.41
C ASN A 138 6.91 6.56 24.75
N VAL A 139 7.95 6.86 23.95
CA VAL A 139 8.85 8.00 24.16
C VAL A 139 8.75 8.95 22.98
N PRO A 140 8.42 10.24 23.18
CA PRO A 140 8.45 11.25 22.14
C PRO A 140 9.83 11.36 21.48
N LEU A 141 9.89 11.93 20.28
CA LEU A 141 11.17 12.20 19.61
C LEU A 141 11.97 13.25 20.40
N ASP A 142 13.21 12.92 20.77
CA ASP A 142 14.16 13.91 21.27
C ASP A 142 14.74 14.72 20.10
N ARG A 143 14.22 15.93 19.92
CA ARG A 143 14.65 16.85 18.85
C ARG A 143 16.08 17.39 19.02
N ASN A 144 16.71 17.18 20.18
CA ASN A 144 18.12 17.50 20.38
C ASN A 144 19.06 16.38 19.91
N CYS A 145 18.50 15.19 19.61
CA CYS A 145 19.26 14.01 19.22
C CYS A 145 18.73 13.47 17.88
N LEU A 146 19.02 14.20 16.79
CA LEU A 146 18.60 13.84 15.43
C LEU A 146 19.73 13.26 14.57
N ASP A 147 20.95 13.17 15.10
CA ASP A 147 22.12 12.66 14.36
C ASP A 147 21.92 11.22 13.86
N TRP A 148 21.21 10.40 14.62
CA TRP A 148 20.90 9.02 14.22
C TRP A 148 20.08 8.97 12.92
N MET A 149 19.21 9.95 12.67
CA MET A 149 18.43 10.02 11.43
C MET A 149 19.34 10.28 10.24
N HIS A 150 20.38 11.10 10.42
CA HIS A 150 21.40 11.31 9.41
C HIS A 150 22.23 10.04 9.18
N SER A 151 22.62 9.32 10.23
CA SER A 151 23.32 8.04 10.10
C SER A 151 22.48 6.97 9.39
N TYR A 152 21.19 6.87 9.73
CA TYR A 152 20.24 6.00 9.05
C TYR A 152 20.19 6.30 7.54
N TRP A 153 19.99 7.58 7.17
CA TRP A 153 19.91 7.97 5.77
C TRP A 153 21.24 7.88 5.02
N ARG A 154 22.39 8.02 5.69
CA ARG A 154 23.69 7.74 5.07
C ARG A 154 23.95 6.25 4.81
N GLY A 155 23.08 5.37 5.31
CA GLY A 155 23.28 3.92 5.23
C GLY A 155 24.40 3.42 6.14
N GLU A 156 24.69 4.14 7.23
CA GLU A 156 25.70 3.75 8.20
C GLU A 156 25.22 2.56 9.04
N ALA A 157 26.14 1.65 9.37
CA ALA A 157 25.90 0.60 10.35
C ALA A 157 25.65 1.19 11.74
N TYR A 158 24.68 0.65 12.47
CA TYR A 158 24.48 0.99 13.86
C TYR A 158 25.66 0.46 14.69
N PRO A 159 26.35 1.31 15.49
CA PRO A 159 27.63 0.93 16.08
C PRO A 159 27.53 -0.13 17.18
N GLN A 160 26.35 -0.40 17.73
CA GLN A 160 26.19 -1.29 18.90
C GLN A 160 25.60 -2.67 18.57
N ALA A 161 25.36 -2.97 17.30
CA ALA A 161 24.81 -4.26 16.88
C ALA A 161 25.37 -4.70 15.51
N GLU A 162 25.27 -6.00 15.21
CA GLU A 162 25.55 -6.48 13.87
C GLU A 162 24.52 -5.90 12.88
N PRO A 163 24.95 -5.26 11.77
CA PRO A 163 24.03 -4.63 10.84
C PRO A 163 22.99 -5.61 10.30
N LEU A 164 21.74 -5.15 10.25
CA LEU A 164 20.71 -5.85 9.52
C LEU A 164 20.06 -4.90 8.53
N TRP A 165 20.38 -5.11 7.26
CA TRP A 165 20.01 -4.22 6.17
C TRP A 165 18.56 -4.42 5.73
N GLU A 166 17.77 -3.35 5.79
CA GLU A 166 16.54 -3.22 5.01
C GLU A 166 16.82 -2.45 3.71
N TYR A 167 15.96 -2.69 2.73
CA TYR A 167 15.92 -1.95 1.49
C TYR A 167 14.55 -1.27 1.35
N VAL A 168 14.53 0.04 1.16
CA VAL A 168 13.31 0.79 0.85
C VAL A 168 13.33 1.10 -0.64
N ALA A 169 12.40 0.52 -1.39
CA ALA A 169 12.38 0.59 -2.85
C ALA A 169 11.20 1.41 -3.39
N GLN A 170 11.42 2.05 -4.55
CA GLN A 170 10.40 2.65 -5.40
C GLN A 170 10.36 1.90 -6.73
N GLY A 171 9.23 1.27 -7.04
CA GLY A 171 9.09 0.48 -8.26
C GLY A 171 7.88 -0.44 -8.28
N ARG A 172 8.08 -1.58 -8.95
CA ARG A 172 7.07 -2.62 -9.19
C ARG A 172 7.64 -3.98 -8.84
N GLY A 173 6.88 -4.78 -8.11
CA GLY A 173 7.30 -6.09 -7.60
C GLY A 173 6.37 -7.20 -8.04
N VAL A 174 6.88 -8.19 -8.76
CA VAL A 174 6.15 -9.44 -9.05
C VAL A 174 6.25 -10.35 -7.85
N VAL A 175 5.12 -10.83 -7.34
CA VAL A 175 5.07 -11.79 -6.23
C VAL A 175 5.30 -13.19 -6.78
N TYR A 176 6.37 -13.85 -6.35
CA TYR A 176 6.65 -15.23 -6.72
C TYR A 176 5.95 -16.23 -5.81
N GLY A 177 5.79 -17.46 -6.31
CA GLY A 177 5.12 -18.54 -5.59
C GLY A 177 3.59 -18.48 -5.67
N THR A 178 2.97 -19.66 -5.69
CA THR A 178 1.51 -19.80 -5.83
C THR A 178 0.82 -19.95 -4.48
N THR A 179 1.48 -20.53 -3.46
CA THR A 179 0.87 -20.85 -2.17
C THR A 179 0.27 -19.63 -1.46
N LEU A 180 1.07 -18.58 -1.22
CA LEU A 180 0.58 -17.36 -0.56
C LEU A 180 -0.52 -16.68 -1.39
N ARG A 181 -0.38 -16.66 -2.71
CA ARG A 181 -1.38 -16.07 -3.63
C ARG A 181 -2.72 -16.79 -3.54
N MET A 182 -2.71 -18.12 -3.47
CA MET A 182 -3.93 -18.90 -3.30
C MET A 182 -4.56 -18.73 -1.93
N GLN A 183 -3.75 -18.63 -0.87
CA GLN A 183 -4.25 -18.30 0.46
C GLN A 183 -4.88 -16.91 0.49
N ALA A 184 -4.25 -15.93 -0.16
CA ALA A 184 -4.75 -14.57 -0.30
C ALA A 184 -6.10 -14.53 -1.04
N TYR A 185 -6.25 -15.32 -2.11
CA TYR A 185 -7.52 -15.49 -2.79
C TYR A 185 -8.62 -15.97 -1.85
N GLN A 186 -8.34 -16.98 -1.02
CA GLN A 186 -9.33 -17.49 -0.06
C GLN A 186 -9.72 -16.43 0.98
N LYS A 187 -8.76 -15.61 1.43
CA LYS A 187 -9.03 -14.47 2.32
C LYS A 187 -9.95 -13.45 1.66
N VAL A 188 -9.68 -13.06 0.41
CA VAL A 188 -10.56 -12.13 -0.32
C VAL A 188 -11.92 -12.74 -0.60
N LYS A 189 -12.00 -14.03 -0.98
CA LYS A 189 -13.27 -14.74 -1.20
C LYS A 189 -14.15 -14.74 0.05
N ALA A 190 -13.55 -14.88 1.23
CA ALA A 190 -14.29 -14.82 2.50
C ALA A 190 -14.78 -13.39 2.84
N LEU A 191 -14.00 -12.36 2.49
CA LEU A 191 -14.27 -10.97 2.89
C LEU A 191 -15.10 -10.17 1.87
N ALA A 192 -14.93 -10.44 0.58
CA ALA A 192 -15.55 -9.70 -0.53
C ALA A 192 -15.84 -10.64 -1.74
N PRO A 193 -16.71 -11.66 -1.57
CA PRO A 193 -16.98 -12.65 -2.62
C PRO A 193 -17.53 -12.05 -3.92
N GLU A 194 -18.31 -10.98 -3.85
CA GLU A 194 -18.90 -10.31 -5.02
C GLU A 194 -17.85 -9.51 -5.85
N SER A 195 -16.64 -9.32 -5.31
CA SER A 195 -15.55 -8.59 -5.98
C SER A 195 -14.53 -9.50 -6.66
N LEU A 196 -14.72 -10.82 -6.60
CA LEU A 196 -13.76 -11.79 -7.14
C LEU A 196 -13.57 -11.68 -8.65
N GLY A 197 -14.62 -11.32 -9.39
CA GLY A 197 -14.49 -11.09 -10.83
C GLY A 197 -13.55 -9.94 -11.17
N GLN A 198 -13.64 -8.83 -10.43
CA GLN A 198 -12.71 -7.71 -10.59
C GLN A 198 -11.30 -8.11 -10.17
N LEU A 199 -11.17 -8.86 -9.07
CA LEU A 199 -9.87 -9.32 -8.60
C LEU A 199 -9.16 -10.23 -9.63
N GLU A 200 -9.87 -11.19 -10.23
CA GLU A 200 -9.29 -12.07 -11.26
C GLU A 200 -9.00 -11.31 -12.55
N LEU A 201 -9.85 -10.38 -12.98
CA LEU A 201 -9.54 -9.50 -14.10
C LEU A 201 -8.31 -8.62 -13.81
N GLY A 202 -8.17 -8.12 -12.58
CA GLY A 202 -7.00 -7.37 -12.14
C GLY A 202 -5.72 -8.20 -12.18
N ARG A 203 -5.80 -9.49 -11.85
CA ARG A 203 -4.68 -10.44 -11.98
C ARG A 203 -4.28 -10.64 -13.44
N VAL A 204 -5.24 -10.83 -14.35
CA VAL A 204 -4.98 -10.92 -15.79
C VAL A 204 -4.40 -9.61 -16.34
N ALA A 205 -4.91 -8.47 -15.87
CA ALA A 205 -4.46 -7.15 -16.29
C ALA A 205 -2.95 -6.94 -16.02
N VAL A 206 -2.40 -7.53 -14.95
CA VAL A 206 -0.95 -7.50 -14.67
C VAL A 206 -0.15 -8.11 -15.82
N GLU A 207 -0.58 -9.25 -16.36
CA GLU A 207 0.10 -9.93 -17.47
C GLU A 207 0.08 -9.09 -18.75
N MET A 208 -0.91 -8.20 -18.87
CA MET A 208 -1.05 -7.24 -19.96
C MET A 208 -0.31 -5.92 -19.70
N GLY A 209 0.37 -5.77 -18.56
CA GLY A 209 1.09 -4.55 -18.18
C GLY A 209 0.20 -3.42 -17.64
N SER A 210 -1.05 -3.72 -17.26
CA SER A 210 -2.02 -2.75 -16.75
C SER A 210 -2.06 -2.70 -15.22
N ASP A 211 -2.45 -1.55 -14.69
CA ASP A 211 -2.65 -1.30 -13.26
C ASP A 211 -4.10 -1.48 -12.82
N LEU A 212 -4.98 -1.93 -13.73
CA LEU A 212 -6.40 -2.11 -13.45
C LEU A 212 -6.61 -2.89 -12.14
N TYR A 213 -7.49 -2.32 -11.32
CA TYR A 213 -7.85 -2.79 -9.99
C TYR A 213 -6.70 -2.90 -8.99
N HIS A 214 -5.63 -2.11 -9.14
CA HIS A 214 -4.69 -1.87 -8.05
C HIS A 214 -5.36 -1.07 -6.92
N LEU A 215 -5.11 -1.46 -5.66
CA LEU A 215 -5.56 -0.73 -4.48
C LEU A 215 -4.44 0.14 -3.94
N ALA A 216 -4.72 1.40 -3.63
CA ALA A 216 -3.74 2.29 -3.00
C ALA A 216 -4.39 3.18 -1.92
N PRO A 217 -3.82 3.25 -0.70
CA PRO A 217 -4.26 4.21 0.31
C PRO A 217 -3.78 5.62 -0.07
N PHE A 218 -4.57 6.63 0.28
CA PHE A 218 -4.22 8.03 0.03
C PHE A 218 -4.87 8.95 1.07
N ILE A 219 -4.28 10.13 1.26
CA ILE A 219 -4.77 11.11 2.24
C ILE A 219 -5.68 12.12 1.52
N ARG A 220 -6.84 12.41 2.11
CA ARG A 220 -7.70 13.54 1.76
C ARG A 220 -7.86 14.46 2.95
N GLN A 221 -8.00 15.74 2.65
CA GLN A 221 -8.36 16.74 3.64
C GLN A 221 -9.90 16.87 3.69
N PHE A 222 -10.48 16.78 4.88
CA PHE A 222 -11.91 16.98 5.11
C PHE A 222 -12.20 18.38 5.68
N SER A 223 -11.34 18.86 6.56
CA SER A 223 -11.36 20.21 7.12
C SER A 223 -9.92 20.72 7.27
N PRO A 224 -9.69 22.00 7.68
CA PRO A 224 -8.34 22.52 7.86
C PRO A 224 -7.45 21.64 8.76
N THR A 225 -8.02 21.01 9.78
CA THR A 225 -7.26 20.14 10.71
C THR A 225 -7.59 18.66 10.59
N SER A 226 -8.68 18.27 9.93
CA SER A 226 -9.12 16.88 9.85
C SER A 226 -8.82 16.26 8.49
N PHE A 227 -8.17 15.10 8.53
CA PHE A 227 -7.75 14.34 7.36
C PHE A 227 -8.29 12.92 7.44
N THR A 228 -8.52 12.32 6.27
CA THR A 228 -8.94 10.93 6.15
C THR A 228 -7.97 10.19 5.25
N VAL A 229 -7.55 8.98 5.65
CA VAL A 229 -6.95 8.02 4.72
C VAL A 229 -8.06 7.21 4.10
N ASP A 230 -8.21 7.32 2.78
CA ASP A 230 -9.17 6.56 1.97
C ASP A 230 -8.41 5.59 1.03
N PHE A 231 -9.14 4.75 0.31
CA PHE A 231 -8.58 3.82 -0.67
C PHE A 231 -9.09 4.10 -2.08
N ALA A 232 -8.18 4.12 -3.04
CA ALA A 232 -8.50 4.14 -4.46
C ALA A 232 -8.36 2.72 -5.03
N LEU A 233 -9.28 2.37 -5.92
CA LEU A 233 -9.19 1.18 -6.78
C LEU A 233 -9.00 1.67 -8.22
N ASP A 234 -7.92 1.26 -8.87
CA ASP A 234 -7.63 1.69 -10.24
C ASP A 234 -8.73 1.21 -11.19
N ALA A 235 -9.24 2.15 -11.98
CA ALA A 235 -10.19 1.90 -13.07
C ALA A 235 -9.79 2.63 -14.36
N ARG A 236 -8.53 3.10 -14.48
CA ARG A 236 -8.10 3.97 -15.60
C ARG A 236 -8.16 3.25 -16.93
N ASP A 237 -7.81 1.97 -16.93
CA ASP A 237 -7.88 1.11 -18.11
C ASP A 237 -9.26 0.47 -18.30
N GLN A 238 -10.28 0.82 -17.50
CA GLN A 238 -11.62 0.24 -17.59
C GLN A 238 -12.41 0.81 -18.79
N ASN A 239 -12.09 0.36 -20.01
CA ASN A 239 -12.77 0.75 -21.24
C ASN A 239 -12.96 -0.45 -22.20
N ASP A 240 -13.84 -0.29 -23.19
CA ASP A 240 -14.21 -1.37 -24.12
C ASP A 240 -13.00 -1.97 -24.85
N GLN A 241 -12.05 -1.13 -25.26
CA GLN A 241 -10.83 -1.58 -25.94
C GLN A 241 -9.97 -2.47 -25.05
N PHE A 242 -9.81 -2.11 -23.78
CA PHE A 242 -9.09 -2.94 -22.82
C PHE A 242 -9.84 -4.25 -22.56
N MET A 243 -11.16 -4.20 -22.38
CA MET A 243 -11.98 -5.39 -22.12
C MET A 243 -11.94 -6.38 -23.28
N GLU A 244 -11.95 -5.91 -24.52
CA GLU A 244 -11.79 -6.76 -25.71
C GLU A 244 -10.42 -7.46 -25.69
N LYS A 245 -9.34 -6.71 -25.46
CA LYS A 245 -7.97 -7.27 -25.35
C LYS A 245 -7.86 -8.27 -24.19
N ALA A 246 -8.46 -7.97 -23.04
CA ALA A 246 -8.48 -8.87 -21.89
C ALA A 246 -9.23 -10.16 -22.22
N GLY A 247 -10.36 -10.08 -22.93
CA GLY A 247 -11.10 -11.25 -23.41
C GLY A 247 -10.26 -12.12 -24.35
N HIS A 248 -9.48 -11.52 -25.25
CA HIS A 248 -8.53 -12.26 -26.10
C HIS A 248 -7.40 -12.92 -25.30
N GLN A 249 -6.80 -12.19 -24.36
CA GLN A 249 -5.73 -12.71 -23.50
C GLN A 249 -6.24 -13.90 -22.66
N ILE A 250 -7.43 -13.78 -22.06
CA ILE A 250 -8.06 -14.86 -21.29
C ILE A 250 -8.24 -16.11 -22.14
N LYS A 251 -8.75 -15.98 -23.37
CA LYS A 251 -8.89 -17.11 -24.32
C LYS A 251 -7.55 -17.77 -24.61
N GLN A 252 -6.50 -16.98 -24.89
CA GLN A 252 -5.16 -17.51 -25.17
C GLN A 252 -4.56 -18.23 -23.97
N ILE A 253 -4.75 -17.72 -22.75
CA ILE A 253 -4.30 -18.41 -21.53
C ILE A 253 -5.06 -19.73 -21.38
N MET A 254 -6.39 -19.72 -21.54
CA MET A 254 -7.22 -20.92 -21.42
C MET A 254 -6.89 -22.00 -22.46
N GLU A 255 -6.50 -21.62 -23.68
CA GLU A 255 -6.08 -22.56 -24.72
C GLU A 255 -4.76 -23.27 -24.36
N LYS A 256 -3.87 -22.59 -23.63
CA LYS A 256 -2.60 -23.16 -23.17
C LYS A 256 -2.77 -23.98 -21.90
N ASP A 257 -3.42 -23.42 -20.90
CA ASP A 257 -3.73 -24.07 -19.63
C ASP A 257 -4.94 -23.39 -18.97
N ARG A 258 -6.06 -24.12 -18.93
CA ARG A 258 -7.30 -23.64 -18.32
C ARG A 258 -7.19 -23.40 -16.82
N THR A 259 -6.26 -24.05 -16.12
CA THR A 259 -6.12 -23.94 -14.66
C THR A 259 -5.52 -22.62 -14.21
N HIS A 260 -4.89 -21.87 -15.12
CA HIS A 260 -4.34 -20.55 -14.85
C HIS A 260 -5.40 -19.45 -14.75
N ILE A 261 -6.65 -19.73 -15.13
CA ILE A 261 -7.76 -18.77 -15.08
C ILE A 261 -8.81 -19.25 -14.10
N ASN A 262 -9.20 -18.37 -13.18
CA ASN A 262 -10.31 -18.65 -12.28
C ASN A 262 -11.65 -18.29 -12.96
N LEU A 263 -12.20 -19.24 -13.72
CA LEU A 263 -13.44 -19.05 -14.48
C LEU A 263 -14.64 -18.74 -13.59
N GLU A 264 -14.74 -19.38 -12.41
CA GLU A 264 -15.83 -19.11 -11.47
C GLU A 264 -15.83 -17.64 -11.02
N ALA A 265 -14.64 -17.08 -10.76
CA ALA A 265 -14.51 -15.67 -10.43
C ALA A 265 -14.85 -14.77 -11.63
N LEU A 266 -14.33 -15.07 -12.83
CA LEU A 266 -14.62 -14.29 -14.03
C LEU A 266 -16.09 -14.30 -14.42
N ASP A 267 -16.80 -15.41 -14.22
CA ASP A 267 -18.24 -15.49 -14.53
C ASP A 267 -19.05 -14.49 -13.70
N LEU A 268 -18.56 -14.06 -12.53
CA LEU A 268 -19.18 -12.99 -11.77
C LEU A 268 -19.21 -11.67 -12.54
N LEU A 269 -18.25 -11.41 -13.45
CA LEU A 269 -18.23 -10.23 -14.33
C LEU A 269 -19.42 -10.14 -15.29
N ARG A 270 -20.10 -11.26 -15.55
CA ARG A 270 -21.30 -11.29 -16.40
C ARG A 270 -22.55 -10.79 -15.68
N GLY A 271 -22.52 -10.69 -14.35
CA GLY A 271 -23.57 -10.12 -13.52
C GLY A 271 -23.20 -8.75 -12.95
N ASP A 272 -23.93 -8.32 -11.92
CA ASP A 272 -23.67 -7.08 -11.18
C ASP A 272 -22.40 -7.22 -10.33
N THR A 273 -21.22 -7.05 -10.93
CA THR A 273 -19.99 -7.02 -10.16
C THR A 273 -19.91 -5.81 -9.26
N LYS A 274 -19.57 -6.06 -7.99
CA LYS A 274 -19.41 -5.00 -7.01
C LYS A 274 -17.95 -4.77 -6.70
N ARG A 275 -17.59 -3.50 -6.64
CA ARG A 275 -16.31 -3.07 -6.08
C ARG A 275 -16.24 -3.50 -4.61
N PRO A 276 -15.04 -3.85 -4.10
CA PRO A 276 -14.91 -4.18 -2.69
C PRO A 276 -15.35 -2.98 -1.84
N ASP A 277 -16.11 -3.23 -0.77
CA ASP A 277 -16.50 -2.17 0.16
C ASP A 277 -15.32 -1.84 1.08
N LEU A 278 -14.66 -0.71 0.79
CA LEU A 278 -13.50 -0.24 1.54
C LEU A 278 -13.87 0.83 2.59
N ARG A 279 -15.15 1.17 2.75
CA ARG A 279 -15.57 2.26 3.65
C ARG A 279 -15.19 2.00 5.10
N GLY A 280 -15.19 0.74 5.53
CA GLY A 280 -14.74 0.33 6.87
C GLY A 280 -13.23 0.35 7.07
N MET A 281 -12.44 0.62 6.03
CA MET A 281 -10.97 0.65 6.08
C MET A 281 -10.40 2.06 6.24
N GLY A 282 -11.24 3.09 6.04
CA GLY A 282 -10.84 4.49 6.15
C GLY A 282 -10.49 4.88 7.58
N VAL A 283 -9.59 5.86 7.73
CA VAL A 283 -9.10 6.32 9.03
C VAL A 283 -9.13 7.83 9.06
N VAL A 284 -9.80 8.41 10.07
CA VAL A 284 -9.77 9.85 10.32
C VAL A 284 -8.69 10.17 11.35
N PHE A 285 -7.93 11.23 11.11
CA PHE A 285 -6.92 11.74 12.05
C PHE A 285 -6.90 13.28 12.03
N ASP A 286 -6.43 13.87 13.12
CA ASP A 286 -6.37 15.33 13.30
C ASP A 286 -4.91 15.80 13.23
N CYS A 287 -4.60 16.73 12.32
CA CYS A 287 -3.24 17.25 12.16
C CYS A 287 -2.81 18.18 13.31
N SER A 288 -3.75 18.67 14.15
CA SER A 288 -3.42 19.46 15.34
C SER A 288 -2.66 18.67 16.41
N GLU A 289 -2.67 17.33 16.32
CA GLU A 289 -1.83 16.45 17.12
C GLU A 289 -0.34 16.52 16.71
N PHE A 290 -0.01 17.17 15.59
CA PHE A 290 1.31 17.18 14.99
C PHE A 290 1.96 18.57 15.07
N SER A 291 3.29 18.63 14.96
CA SER A 291 4.01 19.89 14.83
C SER A 291 3.61 20.63 13.55
N VAL A 292 3.82 21.95 13.47
CA VAL A 292 3.49 22.75 12.27
C VAL A 292 4.22 22.24 11.03
N ASP A 293 5.50 21.89 11.16
CA ASP A 293 6.30 21.33 10.06
C ASP A 293 5.76 19.96 9.64
N ALA A 294 5.33 19.15 10.60
CA ALA A 294 4.70 17.85 10.34
C ALA A 294 3.36 18.01 9.62
N GLY A 295 2.53 18.96 10.04
CA GLY A 295 1.27 19.31 9.37
C GLY A 295 1.51 19.74 7.92
N THR A 296 2.49 20.59 7.68
CA THR A 296 2.88 21.02 6.32
C THR A 296 3.32 19.84 5.44
N LEU A 297 4.06 18.88 6.01
CA LEU A 297 4.45 17.66 5.30
C LEU A 297 3.21 16.80 4.97
N ILE A 298 2.29 16.62 5.92
CA ILE A 298 1.03 15.90 5.73
C ILE A 298 0.19 16.54 4.61
N GLU A 299 0.03 17.87 4.63
CA GLU A 299 -0.66 18.61 3.57
C GLU A 299 -0.03 18.37 2.20
N SER A 300 1.31 18.27 2.12
CA SER A 300 2.00 17.97 0.87
C SER A 300 1.75 16.54 0.34
N MET A 301 1.27 15.63 1.18
CA MET A 301 0.88 14.26 0.80
C MET A 301 -0.60 14.13 0.43
N VAL A 302 -1.40 15.19 0.56
CA VAL A 302 -2.83 15.16 0.23
C VAL A 302 -3.03 15.01 -1.26
N SER A 303 -3.90 14.09 -1.66
CA SER A 303 -4.41 14.00 -3.01
C SER A 303 -5.47 15.07 -3.25
N THR A 304 -5.33 15.82 -4.34
CA THR A 304 -6.40 16.68 -4.84
C THR A 304 -7.43 15.80 -5.52
N HIS A 305 -8.50 15.46 -4.80
CA HIS A 305 -9.58 14.63 -5.33
C HIS A 305 -10.19 15.28 -6.60
N ASP A 306 -10.09 14.62 -7.75
CA ASP A 306 -10.54 15.13 -9.06
C ASP A 306 -11.95 14.67 -9.46
N GLY A 307 -12.65 13.97 -8.58
CA GLY A 307 -14.00 13.48 -8.84
C GLY A 307 -14.06 12.13 -9.59
N SER A 308 -12.93 11.47 -9.85
CA SER A 308 -12.94 10.07 -10.28
C SER A 308 -13.60 9.18 -9.22
N THR A 309 -14.56 8.34 -9.64
CA THR A 309 -15.35 7.51 -8.72
C THR A 309 -14.45 6.50 -8.01
N CYS A 310 -14.05 6.82 -6.78
CA CYS A 310 -13.34 5.91 -5.88
C CYS A 310 -14.33 4.90 -5.29
N SER A 311 -13.97 3.61 -5.21
CA SER A 311 -14.68 2.65 -4.37
C SER A 311 -14.56 3.08 -2.91
N GLY A 312 -15.56 3.83 -2.44
CA GLY A 312 -15.60 4.43 -1.11
C GLY A 312 -16.66 5.51 -0.97
N LEU A 313 -17.05 6.17 -2.06
CA LEU A 313 -18.11 7.18 -2.05
C LEU A 313 -19.00 7.02 -3.29
N THR A 314 -20.03 6.18 -3.19
CA THR A 314 -21.32 6.69 -3.65
C THR A 314 -21.81 7.59 -2.53
N GLU A 315 -21.88 8.90 -2.79
CA GLU A 315 -22.77 9.74 -1.99
C GLU A 315 -24.11 9.00 -1.92
N ALA A 316 -24.60 8.74 -0.70
CA ALA A 316 -25.97 8.31 -0.55
C ALA A 316 -26.79 9.33 -1.33
N SER A 317 -27.49 8.88 -2.37
CA SER A 317 -28.43 9.70 -3.11
C SER A 317 -29.28 10.43 -2.08
N GLY A 318 -29.12 11.74 -1.99
CA GLY A 318 -29.87 12.57 -1.08
C GLY A 318 -31.34 12.45 -1.45
N ASP A 319 -32.04 11.52 -0.80
CA ASP A 319 -33.47 11.59 -0.67
C ASP A 319 -33.75 12.90 0.07
N LYS A 320 -34.14 13.90 -0.73
CA LYS A 320 -34.77 15.12 -0.25
C LYS A 320 -36.01 14.68 0.51
N LEU A 321 -35.86 14.48 1.82
CA LEU A 321 -36.96 14.55 2.76
C LEU A 321 -37.49 15.98 2.72
N GLY A 322 -38.44 16.22 1.82
CA GLY A 322 -39.24 17.43 1.81
C GLY A 322 -39.97 17.59 3.16
N PRO A 323 -40.17 18.81 3.63
CA PRO A 323 -40.84 19.05 4.90
C PRO A 323 -42.28 18.54 4.83
N LYS A 324 -42.62 17.57 5.69
CA LYS A 324 -44.02 17.23 5.95
C LYS A 324 -44.66 18.41 6.67
N HIS A 325 -45.60 19.05 5.99
CA HIS A 325 -46.57 19.95 6.62
C HIS A 325 -47.33 19.19 7.72
N PRO A 326 -47.54 19.80 8.90
CA PRO A 326 -48.49 19.27 9.87
C PRO A 326 -49.90 19.67 9.43
N ASP A 327 -50.69 18.70 9.00
CA ASP A 327 -52.13 18.86 8.90
C ASP A 327 -52.74 18.77 10.30
N ALA A 328 -53.42 19.87 10.68
CA ALA A 328 -54.52 19.92 11.63
C ALA A 328 -55.76 20.34 10.81
N PRO A 329 -56.99 19.92 11.14
CA PRO A 329 -57.53 19.78 12.49
C PRO A 329 -57.93 18.36 12.91
#